data_AF-A0A9D6XWF2-F1
#
_entry.id   AF-A0A9D6XWF2-F1
#
_cell.length_a   1.000
_cell.length_b   1.000
_cell.length_c   1.000
_cell.angle_alpha   90.00
_cell.angle_beta   90.00
_cell.angle_gamma   90.00
#
_symmetry.space_group_name_H-M   'P 1'
#
loop_
_entity.id
_entity.type
_entity.pdbx_description
1 polymer ?
#
loop_
_entity_poly.entity_id
_entity_poly.type
_entity_poly.pdbx_seq_one_letter_code
_entity_poly.pdbx_strand_id
1 'polypeptide(L)'
;MTVVAVLVLLVAFSSTTQNERVLARCVEVAVKTLHENREQLDRHWNAYVQERKKSKYFVNHYKYELTKVWISPGISSGCHKEVEPLLEQGADTPPGKLIADFGSRVNQLRSTPLQFRGIEIPQKADIAMLGTNIKISLESLTALLQVSLAPVLMIWLGSLYNTRYRESLLIGKANDIAAMFPHLINVYPAVDIPTLRKRSRLAYWIPPPQIVRAMYSLTRVCLIAFVIAPAIGCYLASLFLLPIEGVTWLSFLSGSLVALFGLSVVAVELLPWHVGMIFPGVVKP
;
A
#
# COMPACT_ATOMS: atom_id res chain seq x y z
N MET A 1 15.72 -2.92 -1.08
CA MET A 1 14.33 -3.06 -0.58
C MET A 1 13.48 -1.84 -0.90
N THR A 2 13.90 -0.63 -0.51
CA THR A 2 13.13 0.59 -0.79
C THR A 2 12.81 0.81 -2.27
N VAL A 3 13.78 0.60 -3.17
CA VAL A 3 13.56 0.70 -4.63
C VAL A 3 12.49 -0.27 -5.13
N VAL A 4 12.51 -1.52 -4.65
CA VAL A 4 11.53 -2.55 -5.03
C VAL A 4 10.14 -2.16 -4.50
N ALA A 5 10.04 -1.70 -3.25
CA ALA A 5 8.78 -1.26 -2.66
C ALA A 5 8.20 -0.01 -3.39
N VAL A 6 9.06 0.94 -3.79
CA VAL A 6 8.66 2.11 -4.59
C VAL A 6 8.16 1.69 -5.96
N LEU A 7 8.82 0.74 -6.63
CA LEU A 7 8.38 0.23 -7.93
C LEU A 7 7.02 -0.45 -7.83
N VAL A 8 6.80 -1.29 -6.81
CA VAL A 8 5.49 -1.90 -6.55
C VAL A 8 4.42 -0.85 -6.27
N LEU A 9 4.73 0.19 -5.48
CA LEU A 9 3.82 1.30 -5.23
C LEU A 9 3.48 2.09 -6.50
N LEU A 10 4.46 2.39 -7.34
CA LEU A 10 4.26 3.11 -8.60
C LEU A 10 3.33 2.34 -9.53
N VAL A 11 3.50 1.02 -9.62
CA VAL A 11 2.60 0.20 -10.43
C VAL A 11 1.20 0.17 -9.83
N ALA A 12 1.06 -0.03 -8.51
CA ALA A 12 -0.24 -0.02 -7.84
C ALA A 12 -0.97 1.34 -8.01
N PHE A 13 -0.23 2.45 -7.91
CA PHE A 13 -0.76 3.79 -8.13
C PHE A 13 -1.17 4.01 -9.60
N SER A 14 -0.33 3.61 -10.56
CA SER A 14 -0.67 3.75 -11.98
C SER A 14 -1.90 2.91 -12.37
N SER A 15 -2.02 1.71 -11.81
CA SER A 15 -3.17 0.82 -12.02
C SER A 15 -4.48 1.35 -11.45
N THR A 16 -4.43 2.19 -10.40
CA THR A 16 -5.63 2.71 -9.72
C THR A 16 -6.05 4.10 -10.19
N THR A 17 -5.15 4.87 -10.79
CA THR A 17 -5.39 6.27 -11.16
C THR A 17 -5.64 6.49 -12.65
N GLN A 18 -5.34 5.51 -13.51
CA GLN A 18 -5.61 5.63 -14.93
C GLN A 18 -7.12 5.50 -15.21
N ASN A 19 -7.71 6.52 -15.84
CA ASN A 19 -9.15 6.59 -16.14
C ASN A 19 -9.67 5.33 -16.82
N GLU A 20 -8.90 4.72 -17.71
CA GLU A 20 -9.30 3.49 -18.42
C GLU A 20 -9.40 2.28 -17.50
N ARG A 21 -8.53 2.17 -16.50
CA ARG A 21 -8.56 1.10 -15.49
C ARG A 21 -9.70 1.29 -14.50
N VAL A 22 -9.93 2.54 -14.08
CA VAL A 22 -11.09 2.91 -13.25
C VAL A 22 -12.38 2.55 -13.99
N LEU A 23 -12.49 2.95 -15.26
CA LEU A 23 -13.64 2.63 -16.10
C LEU A 23 -13.80 1.11 -16.29
N ALA A 24 -12.70 0.38 -16.55
CA ALA A 24 -12.76 -1.08 -16.69
C ALA A 24 -13.31 -1.75 -15.42
N ARG A 25 -12.84 -1.35 -14.23
CA ARG A 25 -13.32 -1.87 -12.95
C ARG A 25 -14.80 -1.54 -12.73
N CYS A 26 -15.21 -0.31 -13.05
CA CYS A 26 -16.59 0.11 -12.92
C CYS A 26 -17.54 -0.65 -13.87
N VAL A 27 -17.11 -0.87 -15.12
CA VAL A 27 -17.87 -1.66 -16.09
C VAL A 27 -17.91 -3.14 -15.68
N GLU A 28 -16.86 -3.69 -15.06
CA GLU A 28 -16.86 -5.06 -14.54
C GLU A 28 -17.85 -5.25 -13.39
N VAL A 29 -17.94 -4.29 -12.47
CA VAL A 29 -18.98 -4.27 -11.43
C VAL A 29 -20.37 -4.26 -12.09
N ALA A 30 -20.55 -3.45 -13.15
CA ALA A 30 -21.80 -3.43 -13.92
C ALA A 30 -22.12 -4.77 -14.57
N VAL A 31 -21.15 -5.42 -15.22
CA VAL A 31 -21.30 -6.76 -15.80
C VAL A 31 -21.75 -7.76 -14.74
N LYS A 32 -21.12 -7.75 -13.57
CA LYS A 32 -21.47 -8.65 -12.46
C LYS A 32 -22.89 -8.41 -11.98
N THR A 33 -23.27 -7.15 -11.74
CA THR A 33 -24.63 -6.77 -11.32
C THR A 33 -25.69 -7.15 -12.36
N LEU A 34 -25.43 -6.92 -13.65
CA LEU A 34 -26.32 -7.31 -14.73
C LEU A 34 -26.47 -8.83 -14.82
N HIS A 35 -25.38 -9.56 -14.57
CA HIS A 35 -25.40 -11.02 -14.61
C HIS A 35 -26.20 -11.61 -13.44
N GLU A 36 -26.07 -11.05 -12.24
CA GLU A 36 -26.85 -11.44 -11.05
C GLU A 36 -28.35 -11.17 -11.21
N ASN A 37 -28.73 -10.11 -11.92
CA ASN A 37 -30.12 -9.70 -12.12
C ASN A 37 -30.70 -10.11 -13.50
N ARG A 38 -30.00 -11.00 -14.22
CA ARG A 38 -30.30 -11.33 -15.62
C ARG A 38 -31.74 -11.81 -15.83
N GLU A 39 -32.23 -12.72 -15.00
CA GLU A 39 -33.59 -13.27 -15.16
C GLU A 39 -34.69 -12.23 -14.97
N GLN A 40 -34.48 -11.26 -14.06
CA GLN A 40 -35.41 -10.15 -13.89
C GLN A 40 -35.36 -9.22 -15.11
N LEU A 41 -34.15 -8.87 -15.55
CA LEU A 41 -33.95 -7.99 -16.71
C LEU A 41 -34.48 -8.61 -18.01
N ASP A 42 -34.32 -9.91 -18.22
CA ASP A 42 -34.84 -10.63 -19.39
C ASP A 42 -36.38 -10.65 -19.40
N ARG A 43 -37.04 -10.76 -18.24
CA ARG A 43 -38.51 -10.65 -18.13
C ARG A 43 -39.00 -9.26 -18.55
N HIS A 44 -38.38 -8.20 -18.03
CA HIS A 44 -38.73 -6.82 -18.38
C HIS A 44 -38.39 -6.48 -19.84
N TRP A 45 -37.30 -7.03 -20.37
CA TRP A 45 -36.93 -6.88 -21.78
C TRP A 45 -37.97 -7.53 -22.71
N ASN A 46 -38.40 -8.76 -22.40
CA ASN A 46 -39.41 -9.45 -23.21
C ASN A 46 -40.76 -8.72 -23.19
N ALA A 47 -41.17 -8.18 -22.04
CA ALA A 47 -42.35 -7.31 -21.93
C ALA A 47 -42.20 -6.04 -22.79
N TYR A 48 -41.05 -5.36 -22.69
CA TYR A 48 -40.72 -4.19 -23.51
C TYR A 48 -40.82 -4.47 -25.01
N VAL A 49 -40.24 -5.57 -25.50
CA VAL A 49 -40.27 -5.95 -26.93
C VAL A 49 -41.70 -6.21 -27.42
N GLN A 50 -42.56 -6.78 -26.58
CA GLN A 50 -43.96 -7.03 -26.93
C GLN A 50 -44.81 -5.76 -26.92
N GLU A 51 -44.59 -4.86 -25.96
CA GLU A 51 -45.40 -3.66 -25.77
C GLU A 51 -45.01 -2.51 -26.70
N ARG A 52 -43.72 -2.38 -27.02
CA ARG A 52 -43.22 -1.39 -28.00
C ARG A 52 -43.88 -1.54 -29.38
N LYS A 53 -44.29 -2.76 -29.76
CA LYS A 53 -44.99 -3.02 -31.04
C LYS A 53 -46.46 -2.56 -31.03
N LYS A 54 -47.05 -2.33 -29.85
CA LYS A 54 -48.49 -2.08 -29.68
C LYS A 54 -48.85 -0.59 -29.61
N SER A 55 -47.92 0.29 -29.23
CA SER A 55 -48.21 1.72 -29.03
C SER A 55 -47.01 2.63 -29.36
N LYS A 56 -47.31 3.79 -29.95
CA LYS A 56 -46.33 4.85 -30.26
C LYS A 56 -45.92 5.68 -29.03
N TYR A 57 -46.70 5.66 -27.95
CA TYR A 57 -46.47 6.44 -26.72
C TYR A 57 -45.99 5.59 -25.54
N PHE A 58 -45.28 4.50 -25.82
CA PHE A 58 -44.89 3.54 -24.81
C PHE A 58 -43.70 4.02 -23.96
N VAL A 59 -43.78 3.83 -22.64
CA VAL A 59 -42.72 4.19 -21.68
C VAL A 59 -41.77 3.01 -21.52
N ASN A 60 -40.46 3.24 -21.67
CA ASN A 60 -39.44 2.19 -21.57
C ASN A 60 -39.26 1.71 -20.10
N HIS A 61 -40.13 0.81 -19.66
CA HIS A 61 -40.06 0.18 -18.33
C HIS A 61 -38.77 -0.63 -18.12
N TYR A 62 -38.17 -1.15 -19.20
CA TYR A 62 -36.89 -1.84 -19.13
C TYR A 62 -35.75 -0.90 -18.75
N LYS A 63 -35.69 0.32 -19.34
CA LYS A 63 -34.70 1.34 -18.97
C LYS A 63 -34.79 1.67 -17.47
N TYR A 64 -36.01 1.83 -16.94
CA TYR A 64 -36.20 2.13 -15.52
C TYR A 64 -35.66 1.03 -14.60
N GLU A 65 -35.99 -0.24 -14.90
CA GLU A 65 -35.50 -1.37 -14.09
C GLU A 65 -33.98 -1.56 -14.23
N LEU A 66 -33.42 -1.33 -15.43
CA LEU A 66 -31.98 -1.34 -15.65
C LEU A 66 -31.26 -0.31 -14.75
N THR A 67 -31.76 0.93 -14.73
CA THR A 67 -31.21 1.99 -13.87
C THR A 67 -31.39 1.65 -12.39
N LYS A 68 -32.56 1.15 -11.98
CA LYS A 68 -32.86 0.78 -10.58
C LYS A 68 -31.93 -0.30 -10.05
N VAL A 69 -31.68 -1.34 -10.84
CA VAL A 69 -30.73 -2.41 -10.51
C VAL A 69 -29.31 -1.87 -10.37
N TRP A 70 -28.94 -0.86 -11.17
CA TRP A 70 -27.61 -0.26 -11.14
C TRP A 70 -27.39 0.78 -10.03
N ILE A 71 -28.41 1.55 -9.61
CA ILE A 71 -28.23 2.68 -8.68
C ILE A 71 -27.51 2.25 -7.39
N SER A 72 -27.97 1.19 -6.72
CA SER A 72 -27.41 0.78 -5.43
C SER A 72 -25.96 0.25 -5.55
N PRO A 73 -25.66 -0.68 -6.48
CA PRO A 73 -24.28 -1.12 -6.74
C PRO A 73 -23.37 -0.01 -7.26
N GLY A 74 -23.88 0.87 -8.12
CA GLY A 74 -23.12 1.99 -8.70
C GLY A 74 -22.75 3.06 -7.66
N ILE A 75 -23.66 3.39 -6.75
CA ILE A 75 -23.36 4.35 -5.67
C ILE A 75 -22.41 3.72 -4.65
N SER A 76 -22.65 2.48 -4.23
CA SER A 76 -21.80 1.81 -3.22
C SER A 76 -20.38 1.57 -3.70
N SER A 77 -20.18 1.34 -5.01
CA SER A 77 -18.85 1.19 -5.62
C SER A 77 -18.21 2.51 -6.05
N GLY A 78 -18.94 3.63 -6.01
CA GLY A 78 -18.48 4.93 -6.52
C GLY A 78 -18.40 5.01 -8.05
N CYS A 79 -18.94 4.04 -8.77
CA CYS A 79 -18.87 3.89 -10.24
C CYS A 79 -20.11 4.39 -10.98
N HIS A 80 -21.05 5.03 -10.27
CA HIS A 80 -22.33 5.43 -10.82
C HIS A 80 -22.17 6.34 -12.04
N LYS A 81 -21.34 7.39 -11.94
CA LYS A 81 -21.18 8.43 -12.96
C LYS A 81 -20.51 7.91 -14.24
N GLU A 82 -19.66 6.92 -14.11
CA GLU A 82 -18.84 6.34 -15.17
C GLU A 82 -19.64 5.37 -16.03
N VAL A 83 -20.60 4.66 -15.43
CA VAL A 83 -21.38 3.59 -16.07
C VAL A 83 -22.77 4.03 -16.47
N GLU A 84 -23.38 4.98 -15.76
CA GLU A 84 -24.70 5.54 -16.09
C GLU A 84 -24.85 5.91 -17.59
N PRO A 85 -23.95 6.70 -18.22
CA PRO A 85 -24.09 7.03 -19.64
C PRO A 85 -24.01 5.80 -20.55
N LEU A 86 -23.27 4.76 -20.15
CA LEU A 86 -23.16 3.51 -20.91
C LEU A 86 -24.45 2.68 -20.84
N LEU A 87 -25.10 2.66 -19.68
CA LEU A 87 -26.39 2.00 -19.49
C LEU A 87 -27.50 2.75 -20.22
N GLU A 88 -27.46 4.09 -20.24
CA GLU A 88 -28.41 4.88 -21.01
C GLU A 88 -28.33 4.61 -22.51
N GLN A 89 -27.11 4.52 -23.05
CA GLN A 89 -26.87 4.14 -24.45
C GLN A 89 -27.28 2.69 -24.74
N GLY A 90 -27.10 1.80 -23.75
CA GLY A 90 -27.45 0.39 -23.84
C GLY A 90 -28.92 0.06 -23.58
N ALA A 91 -29.76 1.04 -23.22
CA ALA A 91 -31.14 0.83 -22.76
C ALA A 91 -32.10 0.23 -23.82
N ASP A 92 -31.70 0.22 -25.09
CA ASP A 92 -32.43 -0.43 -26.19
C ASP A 92 -31.78 -1.75 -26.65
N THR A 93 -30.93 -2.34 -25.80
CA THR A 93 -30.17 -3.55 -26.09
C THR A 93 -30.60 -4.68 -25.16
N PRO A 94 -30.73 -5.94 -25.64
CA PRO A 94 -31.08 -7.05 -24.77
C PRO A 94 -30.00 -7.28 -23.69
N PRO A 95 -30.36 -7.71 -22.47
CA PRO A 95 -29.42 -7.90 -21.36
C PRO A 95 -28.22 -8.78 -21.71
N GLY A 96 -28.44 -9.89 -22.41
CA GLY A 96 -27.36 -10.79 -22.83
C GLY A 96 -26.33 -10.13 -23.76
N LYS A 97 -26.78 -9.26 -24.67
CA LYS A 97 -25.88 -8.52 -25.57
C LYS A 97 -25.19 -7.37 -24.83
N LEU A 98 -25.90 -6.67 -23.94
CA LEU A 98 -25.34 -5.62 -23.10
C LEU A 98 -24.19 -6.15 -22.22
N ILE A 99 -24.39 -7.33 -21.62
CA ILE A 99 -23.35 -8.04 -20.83
C ILE A 99 -22.14 -8.37 -21.71
N ALA A 100 -22.35 -8.88 -22.92
CA ALA A 100 -21.27 -9.22 -23.85
C ALA A 100 -20.50 -7.98 -24.34
N ASP A 101 -21.23 -6.91 -24.69
CA ASP A 101 -20.65 -5.64 -25.15
C ASP A 101 -19.82 -5.02 -24.03
N PHE A 102 -20.34 -4.97 -22.80
CA PHE A 102 -19.59 -4.48 -21.64
C PHE A 102 -18.39 -5.35 -21.31
N GLY A 103 -18.52 -6.69 -21.37
CA GLY A 103 -17.40 -7.61 -21.18
C GLY A 103 -16.29 -7.42 -22.23
N SER A 104 -16.66 -7.20 -23.50
CA SER A 104 -15.70 -6.89 -24.56
C SER A 104 -14.97 -5.57 -24.30
N ARG A 105 -15.70 -4.56 -23.81
CA ARG A 105 -15.17 -3.25 -23.48
C ARG A 105 -14.23 -3.29 -22.27
N VAL A 106 -14.53 -4.11 -21.26
CA VAL A 106 -13.59 -4.37 -20.15
C VAL A 106 -12.27 -4.94 -20.68
N ASN A 107 -12.34 -5.93 -21.58
CA ASN A 107 -11.13 -6.52 -22.16
C ASN A 107 -10.33 -5.52 -23.00
N GLN A 108 -11.01 -4.63 -23.73
CA GLN A 108 -10.36 -3.56 -24.51
C GLN A 108 -9.73 -2.51 -23.61
N LEU A 109 -10.42 -2.05 -22.56
CA LEU A 109 -9.87 -1.07 -21.61
C LEU A 109 -8.69 -1.66 -20.82
N ARG A 110 -8.73 -2.96 -20.52
CA ARG A 110 -7.60 -3.68 -19.91
C ARG A 110 -6.44 -3.92 -20.88
N SER A 111 -6.65 -3.81 -22.19
CA SER A 111 -5.59 -3.93 -23.18
C SER A 111 -4.90 -2.61 -23.51
N THR A 112 -5.37 -1.46 -23.00
CA THR A 112 -4.61 -0.21 -23.09
C THR A 112 -3.40 -0.20 -22.13
N PRO A 113 -2.18 0.13 -22.61
CA PRO A 113 -0.97 0.15 -21.78
C PRO A 113 -1.10 1.11 -20.60
N LEU A 114 -0.43 0.79 -19.50
CA LEU A 114 -0.44 1.65 -18.32
C LEU A 114 0.41 2.89 -18.61
N GLN A 115 -0.11 4.08 -18.32
CA GLN A 115 0.62 5.33 -18.51
C GLN A 115 0.79 6.07 -17.19
N PHE A 116 2.03 6.43 -16.85
CA PHE A 116 2.32 7.30 -15.71
C PHE A 116 3.13 8.51 -16.17
N ARG A 117 2.52 9.71 -16.11
CA ARG A 117 3.14 10.98 -16.53
C ARG A 117 3.78 10.94 -17.93
N GLY A 118 3.13 10.27 -18.89
CA GLY A 118 3.60 10.16 -20.28
C GLY A 118 4.63 9.05 -20.52
N ILE A 119 5.00 8.28 -19.50
CA ILE A 119 5.84 7.09 -19.65
C ILE A 119 4.91 5.88 -19.73
N GLU A 120 5.01 5.13 -20.83
CA GLU A 120 4.32 3.85 -20.99
C GLU A 120 5.00 2.77 -20.17
N ILE A 121 4.23 2.15 -19.28
CA ILE A 121 4.66 0.98 -18.52
C ILE A 121 4.24 -0.25 -19.34
N PRO A 122 5.17 -1.14 -19.71
CA PRO A 122 4.86 -2.30 -20.53
C PRO A 122 3.83 -3.19 -19.82
N GLN A 123 2.80 -3.59 -20.55
CA GLN A 123 1.69 -4.40 -20.00
C GLN A 123 2.10 -5.83 -19.64
N LYS A 124 3.12 -6.32 -20.34
CA LYS A 124 3.68 -7.65 -20.17
C LYS A 124 5.16 -7.47 -19.92
N ALA A 125 5.64 -8.04 -18.82
CA ALA A 125 7.07 -8.17 -18.60
C ALA A 125 7.52 -9.46 -19.28
N ASP A 126 8.50 -9.35 -20.18
CA ASP A 126 9.23 -10.51 -20.68
C ASP A 126 10.23 -10.93 -19.60
N ILE A 127 9.89 -11.98 -18.86
CA ILE A 127 10.80 -12.55 -17.87
C ILE A 127 11.44 -13.78 -18.52
N ALA A 128 12.76 -13.70 -18.74
CA ALA A 128 13.53 -14.85 -19.15
C ALA A 128 13.74 -15.76 -17.94
N MET A 129 13.02 -16.89 -17.89
CA MET A 129 13.17 -17.89 -16.85
C MET A 129 13.57 -19.22 -17.50
N LEU A 130 14.72 -19.76 -17.09
CA LEU A 130 15.25 -21.05 -17.57
C LEU A 130 15.29 -21.17 -19.12
N GLY A 131 15.67 -20.10 -19.81
CA GLY A 131 15.79 -20.09 -21.29
C GLY A 131 14.48 -19.88 -22.06
N THR A 132 13.35 -19.70 -21.36
CA THR A 132 12.05 -19.37 -21.98
C THR A 132 11.60 -17.95 -21.61
N ASN A 133 11.16 -17.19 -22.61
CA ASN A 133 10.58 -15.85 -22.41
C ASN A 133 9.11 -16.01 -22.05
N ILE A 134 8.79 -15.83 -20.77
CA ILE A 134 7.42 -15.89 -20.28
C ILE A 134 6.87 -14.47 -20.22
N LYS A 135 5.78 -14.23 -20.95
CA LYS A 135 5.03 -12.97 -20.95
C LYS A 135 4.02 -12.98 -19.81
N ILE A 136 4.35 -12.33 -18.70
CA ILE A 136 3.45 -12.23 -17.53
C ILE A 136 2.78 -10.87 -17.53
N SER A 137 1.47 -10.82 -17.28
CA SER A 137 0.74 -9.55 -17.10
C SER A 137 1.29 -8.79 -15.90
N LEU A 138 1.40 -7.47 -16.04
CA LEU A 138 1.95 -6.63 -14.98
C LEU A 138 1.14 -6.73 -13.67
N GLU A 139 -0.19 -6.85 -13.76
CA GLU A 139 -1.08 -7.03 -12.60
C GLU A 139 -0.73 -8.30 -11.81
N SER A 140 -0.56 -9.45 -12.49
CA SER A 140 -0.17 -10.70 -11.85
C SER A 140 1.27 -10.65 -11.33
N LEU A 141 2.17 -9.99 -12.05
CA LEU A 141 3.53 -9.74 -11.57
C LEU A 141 3.54 -8.88 -10.31
N THR A 142 2.70 -7.84 -10.24
CA THR A 142 2.59 -7.00 -9.05
C THR A 142 1.98 -7.71 -7.86
N ALA A 143 0.96 -8.53 -8.07
CA ALA A 143 0.40 -9.37 -7.01
C ALA A 143 1.48 -10.35 -6.48
N LEU A 144 2.23 -10.98 -7.38
CA LEU A 144 3.35 -11.86 -7.01
C LEU A 144 4.44 -11.12 -6.24
N LEU A 145 4.81 -9.91 -6.69
CA LEU A 145 5.77 -9.05 -6.00
C LEU A 145 5.26 -8.61 -4.62
N GLN A 146 3.99 -8.25 -4.48
CA GLN A 146 3.39 -7.91 -3.19
C GLN A 146 3.45 -9.09 -2.23
N VAL A 147 3.06 -10.29 -2.67
CA VAL A 147 3.08 -11.50 -1.84
C VAL A 147 4.50 -11.88 -1.43
N SER A 148 5.46 -11.80 -2.35
CA SER A 148 6.87 -12.14 -2.08
C SER A 148 7.61 -11.06 -1.30
N LEU A 149 7.19 -9.79 -1.37
CA LEU A 149 7.81 -8.70 -0.64
C LEU A 149 7.58 -8.80 0.87
N ALA A 150 6.45 -9.38 1.32
CA ALA A 150 6.17 -9.58 2.74
C ALA A 150 7.23 -10.43 3.47
N PRO A 151 7.53 -11.68 3.07
CA PRO A 151 8.56 -12.49 3.73
C PRO A 151 9.96 -11.88 3.58
N VAL A 152 10.26 -11.23 2.46
CA VAL A 152 11.55 -10.55 2.27
C VAL A 152 11.72 -9.36 3.22
N LEU A 153 10.68 -8.55 3.40
CA LEU A 153 10.66 -7.46 4.37
C LEU A 153 10.77 -7.99 5.80
N MET A 154 10.11 -9.11 6.11
CA MET A 154 10.21 -9.75 7.42
C MET A 154 11.62 -10.24 7.72
N ILE A 155 12.29 -10.89 6.77
CA ILE A 155 13.69 -11.32 6.93
C ILE A 155 14.60 -10.11 7.12
N TRP A 156 14.41 -9.06 6.32
CA TRP A 156 15.19 -7.84 6.39
C TRP A 156 15.01 -7.10 7.73
N LEU A 157 13.76 -6.88 8.16
CA LEU A 157 13.43 -6.27 9.45
C LEU A 157 13.90 -7.14 10.62
N GLY A 158 13.76 -8.47 10.53
CA GLY A 158 14.26 -9.40 11.54
C GLY A 158 15.77 -9.37 11.68
N SER A 159 16.51 -9.27 10.57
CA SER A 159 17.97 -9.07 10.58
C SER A 159 18.36 -7.76 11.25
N LEU A 160 17.66 -6.66 10.93
CA LEU A 160 17.87 -5.37 11.59
C LEU A 160 17.56 -5.42 13.08
N TYR A 161 16.43 -6.01 13.47
CA TYR A 161 16.03 -6.19 14.87
C TYR A 161 17.11 -6.92 15.67
N ASN A 162 17.56 -8.07 15.17
CA ASN A 162 18.57 -8.88 15.87
C ASN A 162 19.91 -8.14 16.02
N THR A 163 20.34 -7.43 14.98
CA THR A 163 21.56 -6.62 15.03
C THR A 163 21.43 -5.49 16.05
N ARG A 164 20.33 -4.71 15.99
CA ARG A 164 20.09 -3.60 16.92
C ARG A 164 19.92 -4.09 18.36
N TYR A 165 19.23 -5.20 18.58
CA TYR A 165 19.05 -5.77 19.91
C TYR A 165 20.38 -6.24 20.50
N ARG A 166 21.22 -6.91 19.70
CA ARG A 166 22.56 -7.31 20.15
C ARG A 166 23.43 -6.10 20.46
N GLU A 167 23.42 -5.09 19.60
CA GLU A 167 24.13 -3.83 19.83
C GLU A 167 23.64 -3.14 21.09
N SER A 168 22.33 -3.07 21.31
CA SER A 168 21.77 -2.41 22.49
C SER A 168 22.23 -3.04 23.80
N LEU A 169 22.30 -4.37 23.84
CA LEU A 169 22.81 -5.12 24.98
C LEU A 169 24.31 -4.93 25.21
N LEU A 170 25.11 -4.87 24.14
CA LEU A 170 26.55 -4.61 24.25
C LEU A 170 26.82 -3.20 24.76
N ILE A 171 26.06 -2.23 24.25
CA ILE A 171 26.18 -0.82 24.65
C ILE A 171 25.76 -0.64 26.11
N GLY A 172 24.68 -1.29 26.55
CA GLY A 172 24.28 -1.29 27.96
C GLY A 172 25.33 -1.85 28.92
N LYS A 173 26.33 -2.57 28.42
CA LYS A 173 27.46 -3.12 29.20
C LYS A 173 28.78 -2.37 28.98
N ALA A 174 28.82 -1.43 28.03
CA ALA A 174 30.05 -0.73 27.67
C ALA A 174 30.33 0.41 28.66
N ASN A 175 31.61 0.53 29.05
CA ASN A 175 32.07 1.61 29.94
C ASN A 175 32.64 2.82 29.18
N ASP A 176 33.02 2.62 27.91
CA ASP A 176 33.65 3.63 27.06
C ASP A 176 33.00 3.64 25.67
N ILE A 177 32.88 4.83 25.10
CA ILE A 177 32.37 5.06 23.74
C ILE A 177 33.30 4.51 22.67
N ALA A 178 34.60 4.45 22.93
CA ALA A 178 35.58 3.86 22.00
C ALA A 178 35.37 2.35 21.79
N ALA A 179 34.71 1.66 22.74
CA ALA A 179 34.37 0.25 22.62
C ALA A 179 33.10 -0.01 21.79
N MET A 180 32.43 1.04 21.31
CA MET A 180 31.21 0.91 20.51
C MET A 180 31.51 0.73 19.03
N PHE A 181 30.73 -0.13 18.36
CA PHE A 181 30.80 -0.29 16.91
C PHE A 181 30.34 0.99 16.21
N PRO A 182 31.12 1.53 15.25
CA PRO A 182 30.82 2.78 14.55
C PRO A 182 29.69 2.58 13.52
N HIS A 183 28.46 2.42 14.01
CA HIS A 183 27.27 2.52 13.17
C HIS A 183 26.75 3.96 13.23
N LEU A 184 26.34 4.52 12.07
CA LEU A 184 25.74 5.86 11.95
C LEU A 184 24.54 6.08 12.89
N ILE A 185 23.87 4.99 13.29
CA ILE A 185 22.70 4.99 14.17
C ILE A 185 23.12 5.01 15.66
N ASN A 186 24.35 4.61 16.00
CA ASN A 186 24.86 4.57 17.37
C ASN A 186 25.36 5.95 17.83
N VAL A 187 24.44 6.89 17.94
CA VAL A 187 24.71 8.25 18.43
C VAL A 187 24.46 8.28 19.93
N TYR A 188 25.50 8.54 20.72
CA TYR A 188 25.43 8.63 22.20
C TYR A 188 26.04 9.92 22.71
N PRO A 189 25.53 10.46 23.83
CA PRO A 189 26.18 11.56 24.50
C PRO A 189 27.45 11.06 25.19
N ALA A 190 28.58 11.72 24.89
CA ALA A 190 29.84 11.59 25.63
C ALA A 190 30.07 12.89 26.41
N VAL A 191 29.49 12.97 27.61
CA VAL A 191 29.48 14.20 28.42
C VAL A 191 29.66 13.82 29.88
N ASP A 192 30.66 14.44 30.53
CA ASP A 192 30.77 14.42 31.98
C ASP A 192 29.75 15.38 32.58
N ILE A 193 28.67 14.82 33.13
CA ILE A 193 27.64 15.62 33.79
C ILE A 193 28.15 16.00 35.18
N PRO A 194 28.44 17.29 35.44
CA PRO A 194 28.92 17.71 36.74
C PRO A 194 27.84 17.46 37.79
N THR A 195 28.21 16.85 38.92
CA THR A 195 27.31 16.82 40.08
C THR A 195 27.10 18.25 40.55
N LEU A 196 25.85 18.71 40.62
CA LEU A 196 25.44 20.05 41.05
C LEU A 196 25.72 20.26 42.55
N ARG A 197 26.99 20.26 42.94
CA ARG A 197 27.43 20.46 44.33
C ARG A 197 27.97 21.86 44.58
N LYS A 198 28.30 22.62 43.53
CA LYS A 198 28.71 24.04 43.60
C LYS A 198 28.07 24.87 42.50
N ARG A 199 27.78 26.13 42.84
CA ARG A 199 27.16 27.19 42.03
C ARG A 199 28.07 27.62 40.86
N SER A 200 28.37 26.72 39.92
CA SER A 200 29.07 27.09 38.67
C SER A 200 28.03 27.55 37.65
N ARG A 201 28.26 28.72 37.03
CA ARG A 201 27.37 29.27 35.99
C ARG A 201 27.26 28.34 34.76
N LEU A 202 28.32 27.58 34.49
CA LEU A 202 28.40 26.59 33.42
C LEU A 202 27.48 25.38 33.65
N ALA A 203 27.31 24.92 34.90
CA ALA A 203 26.41 23.80 35.21
C ALA A 203 24.92 24.15 35.05
N TYR A 204 24.57 25.45 34.99
CA TYR A 204 23.19 25.90 34.72
C TYR A 204 22.84 25.91 33.22
N TRP A 205 23.86 25.96 32.35
CA TRP A 205 23.67 25.93 30.89
C TRP A 205 23.62 24.52 30.30
N ILE A 206 24.12 23.52 31.04
CA ILE A 206 24.04 22.12 30.61
C ILE A 206 22.61 21.63 30.88
N PRO A 207 21.87 21.19 29.83
CA PRO A 207 20.51 20.70 30.02
C PRO A 207 20.50 19.48 30.95
N PRO A 208 19.41 19.29 31.73
CA PRO A 208 19.25 18.14 32.60
C PRO A 208 19.60 16.81 31.90
N PRO A 209 20.21 15.84 32.61
CA PRO A 209 20.66 14.58 32.02
C PRO A 209 19.54 13.78 31.34
N GLN A 210 18.30 13.94 31.83
CA GLN A 210 17.12 13.34 31.22
C GLN A 210 16.82 13.92 29.82
N ILE A 211 17.02 15.23 29.63
CA ILE A 211 16.79 15.89 28.34
C ILE A 211 17.84 15.44 27.32
N VAL A 212 19.11 15.34 27.74
CA VAL A 212 20.20 14.84 26.89
C VAL A 212 19.91 13.40 26.44
N ARG A 213 19.54 12.51 27.37
CA ARG A 213 19.15 11.13 27.06
C ARG A 213 17.99 11.07 26.05
N ALA A 214 16.95 11.86 26.29
CA ALA A 214 15.77 11.91 25.43
C ALA A 214 16.12 12.40 24.02
N MET A 215 16.92 13.44 23.88
CA MET A 215 17.35 13.96 22.57
C MET A 215 18.13 12.94 21.75
N TYR A 216 19.12 12.28 22.35
CA TYR A 216 19.92 11.28 21.65
C TYR A 216 19.10 10.02 21.32
N SER A 217 18.24 9.57 22.24
CA SER A 217 17.29 8.48 21.97
C SER A 217 16.34 8.82 20.82
N LEU A 218 15.75 10.01 20.82
CA LEU A 218 14.88 10.48 19.74
C LEU A 218 15.63 10.53 18.40
N THR A 219 16.88 11.01 18.40
CA THR A 219 17.72 11.05 17.20
C THR A 219 17.92 9.65 16.63
N ARG A 220 18.24 8.64 17.46
CA ARG A 220 18.39 7.25 17.00
C ARG A 220 17.09 6.68 16.45
N VAL A 221 15.98 6.92 17.14
CA VAL A 221 14.63 6.53 16.67
C VAL A 221 14.31 7.15 15.31
N CYS A 222 14.57 8.45 15.13
CA CYS A 222 14.36 9.14 13.86
C CYS A 222 15.24 8.58 12.74
N LEU A 223 16.51 8.28 13.02
CA LEU A 223 17.41 7.69 12.02
C LEU A 223 16.94 6.31 11.58
N ILE A 224 16.51 5.45 12.51
CA ILE A 224 15.95 4.14 12.17
C ILE A 224 14.66 4.29 11.39
N ALA A 225 13.74 5.14 11.86
CA ALA A 225 12.48 5.40 11.19
C ALA A 225 12.71 5.90 9.76
N PHE A 226 13.68 6.80 9.54
CA PHE A 226 14.03 7.29 8.21
C PHE A 226 14.49 6.17 7.27
N VAL A 227 15.20 5.15 7.78
CA VAL A 227 15.67 4.02 6.98
C VAL A 227 14.54 3.03 6.66
N ILE A 228 13.69 2.69 7.64
CA ILE A 228 12.70 1.61 7.48
C ILE A 228 11.34 2.10 6.97
N ALA A 229 10.92 3.32 7.33
CA ALA A 229 9.58 3.83 7.04
C ALA A 229 9.28 3.95 5.54
N PRO A 230 10.22 4.36 4.65
CA PRO A 230 9.93 4.40 3.22
C PRO A 230 9.59 3.02 2.64
N ALA A 231 10.32 1.98 3.03
CA ALA A 231 10.08 0.62 2.54
C ALA A 231 8.76 0.04 3.07
N ILE A 232 8.50 0.19 4.38
CA ILE A 232 7.25 -0.26 5.02
C ILE A 232 6.06 0.53 4.46
N GLY A 233 6.17 1.86 4.39
CA GLY A 233 5.12 2.75 3.91
C GLY A 233 4.74 2.47 2.46
N CYS A 234 5.72 2.26 1.58
CA CYS A 234 5.43 1.89 0.19
C CYS A 234 4.75 0.53 0.08
N TYR A 235 5.17 -0.45 0.88
CA TYR A 235 4.54 -1.77 0.93
C TYR A 235 3.09 -1.68 1.40
N LEU A 236 2.83 -1.03 2.54
CA LEU A 236 1.48 -0.85 3.08
C LEU A 236 0.57 -0.08 2.12
N ALA A 237 1.07 1.01 1.53
CA ALA A 237 0.34 1.77 0.53
C ALA A 237 0.02 0.92 -0.71
N SER A 238 0.93 0.05 -1.15
CA SER A 238 0.67 -0.85 -2.27
C SER A 238 -0.45 -1.86 -1.98
N LEU A 239 -0.50 -2.42 -0.77
CA LEU A 239 -1.57 -3.33 -0.34
C LEU A 239 -2.92 -2.62 -0.26
N PHE A 240 -2.94 -1.36 0.15
CA PHE A 240 -4.16 -0.55 0.22
C PHE A 240 -4.69 -0.17 -1.17
N LEU A 241 -3.80 0.23 -2.08
CA LEU A 241 -4.18 0.63 -3.44
C LEU A 241 -4.61 -0.56 -4.29
N LEU A 242 -3.91 -1.70 -4.18
CA LEU A 242 -4.14 -2.88 -5.01
C LEU A 242 -4.32 -4.11 -4.11
N PRO A 243 -5.47 -4.24 -3.44
CA PRO A 243 -5.77 -5.41 -2.63
C PRO A 243 -5.92 -6.64 -3.54
N ILE A 244 -5.32 -7.75 -3.14
CA ILE A 244 -5.38 -9.00 -3.89
C ILE A 244 -6.82 -9.53 -3.87
N GLU A 245 -7.46 -9.56 -5.03
CA GLU A 245 -8.84 -10.03 -5.19
C GLU A 245 -8.98 -11.48 -4.69
N GLY A 246 -10.01 -11.74 -3.88
CA GLY A 246 -10.27 -13.05 -3.27
C GLY A 246 -9.48 -13.38 -2.00
N VAL A 247 -8.46 -12.60 -1.63
CA VAL A 247 -7.61 -12.87 -0.45
C VAL A 247 -7.23 -11.59 0.32
N THR A 248 -8.21 -10.71 0.55
CA THR A 248 -8.03 -9.43 1.28
C THR A 248 -7.50 -9.63 2.71
N TRP A 249 -7.89 -10.72 3.37
CA TRP A 249 -7.40 -11.06 4.72
C TRP A 249 -5.88 -11.30 4.75
N LEU A 250 -5.29 -11.86 3.68
CA LEU A 250 -3.85 -12.10 3.59
C LEU A 250 -3.08 -10.78 3.43
N SER A 251 -3.65 -9.84 2.67
CA SER A 251 -3.10 -8.49 2.55
C SER A 251 -3.11 -7.78 3.92
N PHE A 252 -4.21 -7.90 4.67
CA PHE A 252 -4.30 -7.34 6.02
C PHE A 252 -3.31 -7.96 7.01
N LEU A 253 -3.21 -9.30 7.05
CA LEU A 253 -2.29 -9.99 7.94
C LEU A 253 -0.82 -9.68 7.62
N SER A 254 -0.46 -9.71 6.34
CA SER A 254 0.92 -9.41 5.92
C SER A 254 1.29 -7.95 6.21
N GLY A 255 0.39 -6.99 5.94
CA GLY A 255 0.59 -5.59 6.31
C GLY A 255 0.74 -5.41 7.82
N SER A 256 -0.14 -6.05 8.61
CA SER A 256 -0.09 -6.00 10.08
C SER A 256 1.23 -6.57 10.61
N LEU A 257 1.67 -7.71 10.09
CA LEU A 257 2.91 -8.37 10.50
C LEU A 257 4.14 -7.50 10.22
N VAL A 258 4.23 -6.92 9.02
CA VAL A 258 5.33 -6.02 8.64
C VAL A 258 5.32 -4.75 9.50
N ALA A 259 4.14 -4.19 9.79
CA ALA A 259 4.01 -3.03 10.66
C ALA A 259 4.46 -3.34 12.10
N LEU A 260 4.02 -4.46 12.67
CA LEU A 260 4.42 -4.90 14.02
C LEU A 260 5.93 -5.15 14.12
N PHE A 261 6.54 -5.77 13.12
CA PHE A 261 8.00 -5.95 13.07
C PHE A 261 8.75 -4.63 12.85
N GLY A 262 8.20 -3.71 12.08
CA GLY A 262 8.76 -2.36 11.96
C GLY A 262 8.78 -1.63 13.30
N LEU A 263 7.68 -1.72 14.06
CA LEU A 263 7.58 -1.15 15.40
C LEU A 263 8.53 -1.82 16.39
N SER A 264 8.72 -3.15 16.32
CA SER A 264 9.65 -3.84 17.23
C SER A 264 11.10 -3.40 17.03
N VAL A 265 11.52 -3.14 15.79
CA VAL A 265 12.85 -2.58 15.49
C VAL A 265 13.04 -1.22 16.16
N VAL A 266 12.03 -0.35 16.11
CA VAL A 266 12.07 0.97 16.77
C VAL A 266 12.03 0.83 18.30
N ALA A 267 11.24 -0.11 18.83
CA ALA A 267 11.09 -0.33 20.26
C ALA A 267 12.42 -0.73 20.93
N VAL A 268 13.35 -1.37 20.21
CA VAL A 268 14.69 -1.69 20.73
C VAL A 268 15.45 -0.44 21.19
N GLU A 269 15.27 0.69 20.52
CA GLU A 269 15.92 1.95 20.89
C GLU A 269 15.38 2.56 22.18
N LEU A 270 14.16 2.17 22.56
CA LEU A 270 13.45 2.67 23.74
C LEU A 270 13.71 1.82 24.99
N LEU A 271 14.53 0.77 24.88
CA LEU A 271 14.82 -0.11 26.01
C LEU A 271 15.59 0.65 27.11
N PRO A 272 15.29 0.42 28.40
CA PRO A 272 15.82 1.24 29.51
C PRO A 272 17.35 1.28 29.57
N TRP A 273 18.01 0.14 29.31
CA TRP A 273 19.46 0.02 29.29
C TRP A 273 20.12 0.68 28.07
N HIS A 274 19.33 1.16 27.12
CA HIS A 274 19.80 1.78 25.89
C HIS A 274 19.50 3.27 25.83
N VAL A 275 18.28 3.68 26.22
CA VAL A 275 17.86 5.09 26.35
C VAL A 275 18.65 5.81 27.44
N GLY A 276 18.92 5.12 28.55
CA GLY A 276 19.59 5.70 29.71
C GLY A 276 21.09 5.94 29.54
N MET A 277 21.70 5.44 28.46
CA MET A 277 23.16 5.41 28.33
C MET A 277 23.74 6.79 28.06
N ILE A 278 24.69 7.17 28.92
CA ILE A 278 25.57 8.32 28.78
C ILE A 278 26.99 7.81 29.03
N PHE A 279 27.90 8.11 28.11
CA PHE A 279 29.30 7.78 28.28
C PHE A 279 30.03 8.95 28.96
N PRO A 280 30.99 8.66 29.85
CA PRO A 280 31.87 9.69 30.39
C PRO A 280 32.61 10.40 29.24
N GLY A 281 32.86 11.69 29.40
CA GLY A 281 33.52 12.52 28.40
C GLY A 281 34.95 12.03 28.15
N VAL A 282 35.31 11.77 26.89
CA VAL A 282 36.63 11.22 26.49
C VAL A 282 37.74 12.28 26.51
N VAL A 283 37.58 13.37 27.27
CA VAL A 283 38.68 14.33 27.46
C VAL A 283 39.53 13.85 28.64
N LYS A 284 40.36 12.83 28.37
CA LYS A 284 41.56 12.63 29.20
C LYS A 284 42.51 13.79 28.88
N PRO A 285 42.97 14.56 29.88
CA PRO A 285 44.01 15.57 29.67
C PRO A 285 45.30 14.93 29.14
#